data_AF-A0A085ZUV5-F1
#
_entry.id   AF-A0A085ZUV5-F1
#
_cell.length_a   1.000
_cell.length_b   1.000
_cell.length_c   1.000
_cell.angle_alpha   90.00
_cell.angle_beta   90.00
_cell.angle_gamma   90.00
#
_symmetry.space_group_name_H-M   'P 1'
#
loop_
_entity.id
_entity.type
_entity.pdbx_description
1 polymer ?
#
loop_
_entity_poly.entity_id
_entity_poly.type
_entity_poly.pdbx_seq_one_letter_code
_entity_poly.pdbx_strand_id
1 'polypeptide(L)'
;MKTIKYISLILILLCVSCVNQKKKDDEQIKNTVREYWKAVKTNDLKAYNNLIYDSENFPGVTMGDLGFLHDHYKILNLDEILQKNIKIKDTTGLSPDTTMKYVQYTIKKENDSNYMNKPLTITLMFYKPIGLNKIYDPVILENHIGWDK
;
A
#
# COMPACT_ATOMS: atom_id res chain seq x y z
N MET A 1 -29.07 14.64 -36.01
CA MET A 1 -28.87 13.25 -35.54
C MET A 1 -27.46 12.70 -35.72
N LYS A 2 -26.73 13.01 -36.81
CA LYS A 2 -25.35 12.48 -37.02
C LYS A 2 -24.35 12.98 -35.97
N THR A 3 -24.37 14.27 -35.62
CA THR A 3 -23.51 14.87 -34.58
C THR A 3 -23.70 14.26 -33.19
N ILE A 4 -24.95 13.98 -32.78
CA ILE A 4 -25.27 13.32 -31.50
C ILE A 4 -24.68 11.90 -31.43
N LYS A 5 -24.68 11.16 -32.55
CA LYS A 5 -24.07 9.82 -32.63
C LYS A 5 -22.54 9.86 -32.45
N TYR A 6 -21.85 10.85 -33.03
CA TYR A 6 -20.40 11.00 -32.87
C TYR A 6 -20.00 11.41 -31.44
N ILE A 7 -20.76 12.31 -30.80
CA ILE A 7 -20.53 12.70 -29.39
C ILE A 7 -20.67 11.49 -28.47
N SER A 8 -21.71 10.68 -28.67
CA SER A 8 -21.93 9.45 -27.89
C SER A 8 -20.79 8.43 -28.08
N LEU A 9 -20.29 8.27 -29.30
CA LEU A 9 -19.17 7.36 -29.61
C LEU A 9 -17.86 7.80 -28.94
N ILE A 10 -17.57 9.10 -28.96
CA ILE A 10 -16.38 9.68 -28.31
C ILE A 10 -16.45 9.51 -26.79
N LEU A 11 -17.63 9.69 -26.19
CA LEU A 11 -17.82 9.51 -24.75
C LEU A 11 -17.54 8.06 -24.32
N ILE A 12 -17.99 7.08 -25.11
CA ILE A 12 -17.74 5.66 -24.85
C ILE A 12 -16.24 5.33 -24.94
N LEU A 13 -15.54 5.84 -25.97
CA LEU A 13 -14.09 5.66 -26.12
C LEU A 13 -13.29 6.22 -24.94
N LEU A 14 -13.66 7.42 -24.46
CA LEU A 14 -13.04 8.04 -23.28
C LEU A 14 -13.28 7.21 -22.02
N CYS A 15 -14.50 6.70 -21.80
CA CYS A 15 -14.82 5.83 -20.66
C CYS A 15 -13.98 4.54 -20.66
N VAL A 16 -13.81 3.89 -21.81
CA VAL A 16 -13.00 2.65 -21.92
C VAL A 16 -11.53 2.93 -21.58
N SER A 17 -10.98 4.07 -22.01
CA SER A 17 -9.60 4.46 -21.71
C SER A 17 -9.37 4.69 -20.21
N CYS A 18 -10.30 5.37 -19.53
CA CYS A 18 -10.23 5.62 -18.08
C CYS A 18 -10.34 4.32 -17.27
N VAL A 19 -11.24 3.41 -17.65
CA VAL A 19 -11.38 2.10 -17.01
C VAL A 19 -10.10 1.27 -17.17
N ASN A 20 -9.48 1.30 -18.35
CA ASN A 20 -8.24 0.57 -18.61
C ASN A 20 -7.05 1.14 -17.80
N GLN A 21 -6.96 2.46 -17.68
CA GLN A 21 -5.91 3.10 -16.88
C GLN A 21 -6.06 2.79 -15.39
N LYS A 22 -7.29 2.86 -14.84
CA LYS A 22 -7.54 2.50 -13.44
C LYS A 22 -7.13 1.06 -13.16
N LYS A 23 -7.49 0.12 -14.05
CA LYS A 23 -7.11 -1.29 -13.92
C LYS A 23 -5.59 -1.47 -13.94
N LYS A 24 -4.88 -0.80 -14.84
CA LYS A 24 -3.42 -0.84 -14.93
C LYS A 24 -2.76 -0.31 -13.65
N ASP A 25 -3.24 0.82 -13.15
CA ASP A 25 -2.74 1.44 -11.92
C ASP A 25 -2.96 0.50 -10.72
N ASP A 26 -4.14 -0.10 -10.60
CA ASP A 26 -4.48 -1.01 -9.52
C ASP A 26 -3.63 -2.30 -9.56
N GLU A 27 -3.38 -2.87 -10.75
CA GLU A 27 -2.51 -4.04 -10.89
C GLU A 27 -1.06 -3.72 -10.55
N GLN A 28 -0.56 -2.52 -10.90
CA GLN A 28 0.78 -2.09 -10.52
C GLN A 28 0.91 -1.98 -8.99
N ILE A 29 -0.05 -1.34 -8.32
CA ILE A 29 -0.09 -1.24 -6.86
C ILE A 29 -0.09 -2.64 -6.22
N LYS A 30 -0.97 -3.54 -6.69
CA LYS A 30 -1.01 -4.92 -6.17
C LYS A 30 0.32 -5.64 -6.34
N ASN A 31 1.00 -5.45 -7.47
CA ASN A 31 2.31 -6.04 -7.70
C ASN A 31 3.35 -5.51 -6.71
N THR A 32 3.39 -4.20 -6.50
CA THR A 32 4.28 -3.56 -5.52
C THR A 32 4.03 -4.08 -4.10
N VAL A 33 2.76 -4.21 -3.70
CA VAL A 33 2.39 -4.78 -2.40
C VAL A 33 2.86 -6.23 -2.27
N ARG A 34 2.73 -7.06 -3.32
CA ARG A 34 3.22 -8.45 -3.28
C ARG A 34 4.73 -8.53 -3.12
N GLU A 35 5.48 -7.75 -3.90
CA GLU A 35 6.95 -7.71 -3.78
C GLU A 35 7.39 -7.16 -2.42
N TYR A 36 6.68 -6.17 -1.88
CA TYR A 36 6.92 -5.63 -0.55
C TYR A 36 6.82 -6.74 0.51
N TRP A 37 5.73 -7.48 0.53
CA TRP A 37 5.54 -8.54 1.51
C TRP A 37 6.47 -9.74 1.30
N LYS A 38 6.89 -10.01 0.05
CA LYS A 38 7.93 -10.99 -0.25
C LYS A 38 9.28 -10.56 0.33
N ALA A 39 9.65 -9.29 0.22
CA ALA A 39 10.86 -8.75 0.83
C ALA A 39 10.81 -8.86 2.36
N VAL A 40 9.67 -8.51 2.97
CA VAL A 40 9.44 -8.70 4.42
C VAL A 40 9.60 -10.17 4.82
N LYS A 41 8.94 -11.10 4.11
CA LYS A 41 8.99 -12.53 4.40
C LYS A 41 10.42 -13.09 4.35
N THR A 42 11.24 -12.56 3.45
CA THR A 42 12.62 -13.02 3.20
C THR A 42 13.67 -12.21 3.93
N ASN A 43 13.28 -11.18 4.69
CA ASN A 43 14.17 -10.22 5.33
C ASN A 43 15.17 -9.56 4.35
N ASP A 44 14.75 -9.33 3.10
CA ASP A 44 15.59 -8.74 2.06
C ASP A 44 15.51 -7.21 2.11
N LEU A 45 16.43 -6.61 2.86
CA LEU A 45 16.52 -5.16 3.03
C LEU A 45 16.73 -4.40 1.71
N LYS A 46 17.46 -4.98 0.76
CA LYS A 46 17.72 -4.32 -0.52
C LYS A 46 16.45 -4.30 -1.36
N ALA A 47 15.75 -5.42 -1.46
CA ALA A 47 14.46 -5.48 -2.16
C ALA A 47 13.42 -4.58 -1.49
N TYR A 48 13.39 -4.55 -0.16
CA TYR A 48 12.52 -3.69 0.63
C TYR A 48 12.76 -2.20 0.35
N ASN A 49 14.01 -1.72 0.48
CA ASN A 49 14.38 -0.33 0.23
C ASN A 49 14.13 0.07 -1.24
N ASN A 50 14.34 -0.84 -2.18
CA ASN A 50 14.03 -0.60 -3.60
C ASN A 50 12.54 -0.34 -3.87
N LEU A 51 11.63 -0.69 -2.95
CA LEU A 51 10.20 -0.43 -3.08
C LEU A 51 9.76 0.83 -2.34
N ILE A 52 10.58 1.40 -1.47
CA ILE A 52 10.25 2.61 -0.70
C ILE A 52 10.87 3.83 -1.39
N TYR A 53 10.09 4.89 -1.51
CA TYR A 53 10.58 6.18 -1.99
C TYR A 53 11.51 6.80 -0.96
N ASP A 54 12.66 7.26 -1.42
CA ASP A 54 13.64 7.98 -0.59
C ASP A 54 14.18 7.18 0.61
N SER A 55 14.15 5.86 0.53
CA SER A 55 14.58 4.93 1.60
C SER A 55 15.99 5.22 2.15
N GLU A 56 16.88 5.72 1.29
CA GLU A 56 18.25 6.12 1.58
C GLU A 56 18.36 7.23 2.63
N ASN A 57 17.34 8.10 2.72
CA ASN A 57 17.26 9.17 3.71
C ASN A 57 16.66 8.69 5.04
N PHE A 58 16.10 7.47 5.08
CA PHE A 58 15.45 6.89 6.26
C PHE A 58 15.96 5.46 6.58
N PRO A 59 17.28 5.22 6.66
CA PRO A 59 17.83 3.88 6.81
C PRO A 59 17.44 3.21 8.14
N GLY A 60 17.32 3.99 9.22
CA GLY A 60 16.91 3.47 10.53
C GLY A 60 15.43 3.08 10.58
N VAL A 61 14.56 3.86 9.92
CA VAL A 61 13.12 3.59 9.84
C VAL A 61 12.86 2.33 9.04
N THR A 62 13.40 2.28 7.81
CA THR A 62 13.20 1.15 6.90
C THR A 62 13.75 -0.17 7.46
N MET A 63 14.92 -0.14 8.10
CA MET A 63 15.49 -1.31 8.77
C MET A 63 14.65 -1.75 9.97
N GLY A 64 14.20 -0.81 10.80
CA GLY A 64 13.36 -1.10 11.98
C GLY A 64 12.01 -1.70 11.59
N ASP A 65 11.35 -1.11 10.59
CA ASP A 65 10.06 -1.58 10.09
C ASP A 65 10.17 -2.97 9.47
N LEU A 66 11.21 -3.21 8.66
CA LEU A 66 11.48 -4.54 8.09
C LEU A 66 11.69 -5.58 9.18
N GLY A 67 12.56 -5.28 10.16
CA GLY A 67 12.87 -6.21 11.26
C GLY A 67 11.62 -6.57 12.05
N PHE A 68 10.86 -5.56 12.49
CA PHE A 68 9.61 -5.77 13.21
C PHE A 68 8.63 -6.65 12.43
N LEU A 69 8.40 -6.35 11.15
CA LEU A 69 7.44 -7.09 10.34
C LEU A 69 7.91 -8.51 10.01
N HIS A 70 9.21 -8.71 9.80
CA HIS A 70 9.79 -10.02 9.55
C HIS A 70 9.62 -10.93 10.77
N ASP A 71 10.00 -10.43 11.95
CA ASP A 71 9.96 -11.19 13.20
C ASP A 71 8.52 -11.61 13.57
N HIS A 72 7.54 -10.77 13.22
CA HIS A 72 6.13 -11.01 13.50
C HIS A 72 5.35 -11.63 12.33
N TYR A 73 5.99 -11.92 11.19
CA TYR A 73 5.30 -12.28 9.94
C TYR A 73 4.29 -13.41 10.09
N LYS A 74 4.64 -14.45 10.87
CA LYS A 74 3.77 -15.62 11.13
C LYS A 74 2.54 -15.26 11.97
N ILE A 75 2.72 -14.47 13.02
CA ILE A 75 1.66 -14.08 13.96
C ILE A 75 0.67 -13.13 13.27
N LEU A 76 1.16 -12.29 12.36
CA LEU A 76 0.33 -11.39 11.56
C LEU A 76 -0.52 -12.12 10.50
N ASN A 77 -0.35 -13.43 10.32
CA ASN A 77 -1.07 -14.27 9.33
C ASN A 77 -1.15 -13.62 7.93
N LEU A 78 -0.03 -13.04 7.51
CA LEU A 78 0.03 -12.19 6.31
C LEU A 78 -0.23 -12.96 5.02
N ASP A 79 0.05 -14.26 4.99
CA ASP A 79 -0.23 -15.10 3.82
C ASP A 79 -1.74 -15.15 3.52
N GLU A 80 -2.61 -15.14 4.54
CA GLU A 80 -4.07 -15.03 4.37
C GLU A 80 -4.50 -13.63 3.93
N ILE A 81 -3.90 -12.59 4.53
CA ILE A 81 -4.16 -11.19 4.22
C ILE A 81 -3.78 -10.85 2.75
N LEU A 82 -2.67 -11.39 2.28
CA LEU A 82 -2.15 -11.22 0.92
C LEU A 82 -2.98 -11.93 -0.13
N GLN A 83 -3.49 -13.12 0.20
CA GLN A 83 -4.29 -13.92 -0.71
C GLN A 83 -5.73 -13.40 -0.85
N LYS A 84 -6.32 -12.87 0.23
CA LYS A 84 -7.77 -12.66 0.26
C LYS A 84 -8.28 -11.32 -0.25
N ASN A 85 -7.56 -10.19 -0.15
CA ASN A 85 -7.98 -8.91 -0.78
C ASN A 85 -7.00 -7.75 -0.51
N ILE A 86 -6.12 -7.43 -1.47
CA ILE A 86 -5.44 -6.12 -1.50
C ILE A 86 -6.50 -5.06 -1.86
N LYS A 87 -6.99 -4.32 -0.86
CA LYS A 87 -7.98 -3.25 -1.04
C LYS A 87 -7.26 -1.92 -1.24
N ILE A 88 -7.36 -1.39 -2.45
CA ILE A 88 -6.84 -0.08 -2.82
C ILE A 88 -7.92 0.96 -2.52
N LYS A 89 -7.56 2.00 -1.78
CA LYS A 89 -8.44 3.12 -1.42
C LYS A 89 -7.84 4.42 -1.92
N ASP A 90 -8.69 5.37 -2.32
CA ASP A 90 -8.27 6.71 -2.68
C ASP A 90 -8.10 7.57 -1.42
N THR A 91 -7.14 8.50 -1.44
CA THR A 91 -6.90 9.50 -0.40
C THR A 91 -6.36 10.79 -1.02
N THR A 92 -6.33 11.87 -0.25
CA THR A 92 -5.67 13.12 -0.63
C THR A 92 -4.35 13.25 0.12
N GLY A 93 -3.32 13.78 -0.53
CA GLY A 93 -2.07 14.16 0.10
C GLY A 93 -2.21 15.44 0.93
N LEU A 94 -1.08 16.10 1.20
CA LEU A 94 -1.04 17.36 1.97
C LEU A 94 -1.84 18.50 1.32
N SER A 95 -2.09 18.43 0.02
CA SER A 95 -2.99 19.34 -0.70
C SER A 95 -4.22 18.58 -1.21
N PRO A 96 -5.43 19.18 -1.16
CA PRO A 96 -6.67 18.54 -1.61
C PRO A 96 -6.62 18.05 -3.06
N ASP A 97 -5.82 18.71 -3.91
CA ASP A 97 -5.68 18.39 -5.33
C ASP A 97 -4.70 17.24 -5.58
N THR A 98 -3.95 16.82 -4.57
CA THR A 98 -2.99 15.72 -4.68
C THR A 98 -3.70 14.41 -4.39
N THR A 99 -4.17 13.73 -5.42
CA THR A 99 -4.78 12.40 -5.26
C THR A 99 -3.72 11.33 -5.09
N MET A 100 -3.88 10.51 -4.07
CA MET A 100 -3.04 9.37 -3.74
C MET A 100 -3.90 8.13 -3.55
N LYS A 101 -3.26 6.96 -3.56
CA LYS A 101 -3.89 5.69 -3.24
C LYS A 101 -3.17 5.06 -2.07
N TYR A 102 -3.86 4.22 -1.31
CA TYR A 102 -3.22 3.46 -0.25
C TYR A 102 -3.80 2.06 -0.11
N VAL A 103 -2.98 1.17 0.43
CA VAL A 103 -3.36 -0.14 0.94
C VAL A 103 -3.08 -0.14 2.43
N GLN A 104 -4.07 -0.50 3.23
CA GLN A 104 -3.94 -0.49 4.69
C GLN A 104 -4.39 -1.81 5.29
N TYR A 105 -3.60 -2.26 6.26
CA TYR A 105 -3.89 -3.42 7.09
C TYR A 105 -4.03 -2.97 8.54
N THR A 106 -5.07 -3.47 9.21
CA THR A 106 -5.29 -3.21 10.64
C THR A 106 -5.37 -4.55 11.34
N ILE A 107 -4.39 -4.82 12.21
CA ILE A 107 -4.21 -6.11 12.85
C ILE A 107 -4.48 -5.93 14.35
N LYS A 108 -5.55 -6.58 14.81
CA LYS A 108 -5.93 -6.62 16.23
C LYS A 108 -5.16 -7.75 16.92
N LYS A 109 -4.74 -7.54 18.16
CA LYS A 109 -4.17 -8.60 19.00
C LYS A 109 -5.32 -9.41 19.57
N GLU A 110 -5.39 -10.72 19.28
CA GLU A 110 -6.52 -11.59 19.64
C GLU A 110 -6.76 -11.71 21.17
N ASN A 111 -5.79 -11.30 22.00
CA ASN A 111 -5.84 -11.40 23.46
C ASN A 111 -5.74 -10.05 24.20
N ASP A 112 -6.06 -8.91 23.56
CA ASP A 112 -6.12 -7.63 24.27
C ASP A 112 -7.43 -7.48 25.07
N SER A 113 -7.53 -8.22 26.19
CA SER A 113 -8.70 -8.18 27.08
C SER A 113 -8.87 -6.83 27.80
N ASN A 114 -7.83 -5.98 27.81
CA ASN A 114 -7.79 -4.71 28.54
C ASN A 114 -7.85 -3.48 27.62
N TYR A 115 -7.95 -3.64 26.29
CA TYR A 115 -7.96 -2.57 25.29
C TYR A 115 -6.76 -1.60 25.38
N MET A 116 -5.65 -2.04 25.95
CA MET A 116 -4.49 -1.17 26.19
C MET A 116 -3.61 -1.03 24.95
N ASN A 117 -3.71 -1.98 24.01
CA ASN A 117 -2.86 -2.03 22.82
C ASN A 117 -3.67 -1.59 21.59
N LYS A 118 -3.32 -0.42 21.05
CA LYS A 118 -3.87 0.04 19.78
C LYS A 118 -3.58 -1.01 18.68
N PRO A 119 -4.50 -1.24 17.74
CA PRO A 119 -4.24 -2.12 16.60
C PRO A 119 -2.99 -1.69 15.84
N LEU A 120 -2.19 -2.66 15.40
CA LEU A 120 -1.09 -2.39 14.48
C LEU A 120 -1.70 -1.97 13.14
N THR A 121 -1.32 -0.79 12.67
CA THR A 121 -1.75 -0.29 11.36
C THR A 121 -0.55 -0.22 10.45
N ILE A 122 -0.69 -0.79 9.26
CA ILE A 122 0.33 -0.81 8.22
C ILE A 122 -0.25 -0.10 7.01
N THR A 123 0.31 1.04 6.62
CA THR A 123 -0.20 1.86 5.52
C THR A 123 0.86 1.97 4.41
N LEU A 124 0.53 1.47 3.22
CA LEU A 124 1.36 1.58 2.02
C LEU A 124 0.72 2.63 1.11
N MET A 125 1.30 3.82 1.05
CA MET A 125 0.81 4.93 0.22
C MET A 125 1.46 4.92 -1.17
N PHE A 126 0.71 5.32 -2.19
CA PHE A 126 1.13 5.33 -3.58
C PHE A 126 0.79 6.69 -4.20
N TYR A 127 1.80 7.33 -4.76
CA TYR A 127 1.68 8.62 -5.43
C TYR A 127 2.12 8.51 -6.88
N LYS A 128 1.19 8.73 -7.81
CA LYS A 128 1.40 8.44 -9.23
C LYS A 128 2.62 9.16 -9.86
N PRO A 129 2.93 10.42 -9.54
CA PRO A 129 4.13 11.11 -10.05
C PRO A 129 5.46 10.46 -9.64
N ILE A 130 5.52 9.76 -8.51
CA ILE A 130 6.71 9.01 -8.06
C ILE A 130 6.74 7.59 -8.67
N GLY A 131 5.60 7.13 -9.18
CA GLY A 131 5.42 5.80 -9.74
C GLY A 131 4.72 4.86 -8.76
N LEU A 132 3.74 4.10 -9.25
CA LEU A 132 2.96 3.15 -8.43
C LEU A 132 3.76 1.86 -8.12
N ASN A 133 4.98 1.75 -8.62
CA ASN A 133 6.00 0.76 -8.24
C ASN A 133 6.78 1.16 -6.97
N LYS A 134 6.44 2.30 -6.35
CA LYS A 134 7.06 2.81 -5.13
C LYS A 134 6.00 3.09 -4.06
N ILE A 135 6.33 2.77 -2.82
CA ILE A 135 5.63 3.18 -1.62
C ILE A 135 6.14 4.58 -1.28
N TYR A 136 5.24 5.56 -1.34
CA TYR A 136 5.57 6.99 -1.26
C TYR A 136 6.05 7.41 0.13
N ASP A 137 5.42 6.89 1.18
CA ASP A 137 5.73 7.25 2.57
C ASP A 137 6.61 6.17 3.20
N PRO A 138 7.84 6.49 3.65
CA PRO A 138 8.70 5.55 4.35
C PRO A 138 8.22 5.21 5.76
N VAL A 139 7.33 6.00 6.36
CA VAL A 139 6.75 5.73 7.69
C VAL A 139 5.48 4.91 7.51
N ILE A 140 5.64 3.58 7.48
CA ILE A 140 4.54 2.67 7.12
C ILE A 140 3.86 2.01 8.33
N LEU A 141 4.48 2.04 9.51
CA LEU A 141 4.01 1.39 10.73
C LEU A 141 3.47 2.37 11.77
N GLU A 142 2.24 2.17 12.19
CA GLU A 142 1.65 2.87 13.33
C GLU A 142 1.34 1.90 14.47
N ASN A 143 1.49 2.35 15.71
CA ASN A 143 1.25 1.57 16.94
C ASN A 143 2.09 0.30 17.08
N HIS A 144 3.25 0.21 16.42
CA HIS A 144 4.16 -0.94 16.51
C HIS A 144 4.97 -0.96 17.82
N ILE A 145 5.23 0.21 18.42
CA ILE A 145 6.00 0.32 19.68
C ILE A 145 5.24 -0.35 20.82
N GLY A 146 5.80 -1.44 21.35
CA GLY A 146 5.21 -2.20 22.44
C GLY A 146 4.00 -3.06 22.04
N TRP A 147 3.75 -3.22 20.74
CA TRP A 147 2.64 -4.05 20.24
C TRP A 147 2.82 -5.53 20.60
N ASP A 148 4.07 -5.99 20.65
CA ASP A 148 4.50 -7.34 20.99
C ASP A 148 4.60 -7.61 22.49
N LYS A 149 4.62 -6.55 23.33
CA LYS A 149 4.69 -6.63 24.79
C LYS A 149 3.42 -7.16 25.45
#